data_AF-A0A9W8UH02-F1
#
_entry.id   AF-A0A9W8UH02-F1
#
_cell.length_a   1.000
_cell.length_b   1.000
_cell.length_c   1.000
_cell.angle_alpha   90.00
_cell.angle_beta   90.00
_cell.angle_gamma   90.00
#
_symmetry.space_group_name_H-M   'P 1'
#
loop_
_entity.id
_entity.type
_entity.pdbx_description
1 polymer ?
#
loop_
_entity_poly.entity_id
_entity_poly.type
_entity_poly.pdbx_seq_one_letter_code
_entity_poly.pdbx_strand_id
1 'polypeptide(L)'
;MAHYAVDCWDAELLISYGWIECVGCADRSAYDLTVHSKETGTPLTVKEYLPEPFEITEWKVSLEVKLLGPRFKGDAKKIEAAVRALDQETLETLAAELAEKALISVATAQILTGGSTTTELTAEICSIKKITRVENMPM
;
A
#
# COMPACT_ATOMS: atom_id res chain seq x y z
N MET A 1 -17.64 24.68 -14.44
CA MET A 1 -17.24 23.46 -13.69
C MET A 1 -16.09 23.79 -12.76
N ALA A 2 -16.28 23.55 -11.46
CA ALA A 2 -15.24 23.79 -10.46
C ALA A 2 -14.10 22.76 -10.58
N HIS A 3 -12.88 23.14 -10.20
CA HIS A 3 -11.68 22.29 -10.31
C HIS A 3 -11.71 21.02 -9.44
N TYR A 4 -12.64 20.93 -8.49
CA TYR A 4 -12.82 19.83 -7.55
C TYR A 4 -14.09 18.99 -7.82
N ALA A 5 -14.83 19.31 -8.88
CA ALA A 5 -16.07 18.63 -9.23
C ALA A 5 -15.87 17.76 -10.48
N VAL A 6 -16.48 16.59 -10.49
CA VAL A 6 -16.54 15.70 -11.66
C VAL A 6 -17.75 16.01 -12.55
N ASP A 7 -18.82 16.54 -11.95
CA ASP A 7 -20.00 17.02 -12.66
C ASP A 7 -20.62 18.22 -11.92
N CYS A 8 -21.21 19.16 -12.67
CA CYS A 8 -21.86 20.35 -12.14
C CYS A 8 -23.10 20.70 -12.96
N TRP A 9 -24.19 20.97 -12.26
CA TRP A 9 -25.46 21.44 -12.81
C TRP A 9 -25.84 22.76 -12.16
N ASP A 10 -26.02 23.78 -12.99
CA ASP A 10 -26.38 25.12 -12.55
C ASP A 10 -27.87 25.34 -12.82
N ALA A 11 -28.65 25.59 -11.77
CA ALA A 11 -30.04 26.02 -11.88
C ALA A 11 -30.06 27.53 -12.12
N GLU A 12 -30.23 27.90 -13.38
CA GLU A 12 -30.28 29.29 -13.81
C GLU A 12 -31.72 29.80 -13.93
N LEU A 13 -31.94 31.07 -13.58
CA LEU A 13 -33.21 31.77 -13.79
C LEU A 13 -33.03 32.88 -14.81
N LEU A 14 -33.95 32.96 -15.77
CA LEU A 14 -34.00 34.05 -16.74
C LEU A 14 -34.64 35.30 -16.10
N ILE A 15 -33.86 36.36 -15.98
CA ILE A 15 -34.29 37.66 -15.48
C ILE A 15 -34.01 38.78 -16.50
N SER A 16 -34.35 40.02 -16.16
CA SER A 16 -34.11 41.20 -17.04
C SER A 16 -32.63 41.42 -17.40
N TYR A 17 -31.71 40.83 -16.65
CA TYR A 17 -30.26 40.87 -16.87
C TYR A 17 -29.72 39.63 -17.59
N GLY A 18 -30.59 38.70 -18.02
CA GLY A 18 -30.20 37.43 -18.66
C GLY A 18 -30.41 36.21 -17.74
N TRP A 19 -29.84 35.07 -18.15
CA TRP A 19 -29.78 33.86 -17.31
C TRP A 19 -28.73 34.04 -16.22
N ILE A 20 -29.11 33.77 -14.98
CA ILE A 20 -28.21 33.86 -13.82
C ILE A 20 -28.34 32.58 -12.99
N GLU A 21 -27.21 31.98 -12.64
CA GLU A 21 -27.12 30.88 -11.66
C GLU A 21 -27.69 31.31 -10.31
N CYS A 22 -28.69 30.58 -9.83
CA CYS A 22 -29.28 30.77 -8.50
C CYS A 22 -28.92 29.64 -7.54
N VAL A 23 -28.67 28.44 -8.07
CA VAL A 23 -28.24 27.27 -7.30
C VAL A 23 -27.26 26.44 -8.14
N GLY A 24 -26.08 26.14 -7.60
CA GLY A 24 -25.14 25.17 -8.17
C GLY A 24 -25.25 23.82 -7.45
N CYS A 25 -25.39 22.74 -8.20
CA CYS A 25 -25.34 21.37 -7.70
C CYS A 25 -24.10 20.67 -8.27
N ALA A 26 -23.17 20.26 -7.39
CA ALA A 26 -21.90 19.69 -7.81
C ALA A 26 -21.69 18.29 -7.22
N ASP A 27 -21.36 17.34 -8.09
CA ASP A 27 -20.79 16.05 -7.69
C ASP A 27 -19.26 16.20 -7.61
N ARG A 28 -18.72 16.06 -6.38
CA ARG A 28 -17.27 16.12 -6.11
C ARG A 28 -16.67 14.74 -5.85
N SER A 29 -17.45 13.68 -6.03
CA SER A 29 -17.12 12.32 -5.66
C SER A 29 -16.50 12.28 -4.26
N ALA A 30 -15.32 11.70 -4.09
CA ALA A 30 -14.61 11.64 -2.81
C ALA A 30 -13.52 12.73 -2.67
N TYR A 31 -13.53 13.80 -3.47
CA TYR A 31 -12.44 14.79 -3.51
C TYR A 31 -12.17 15.40 -2.13
N ASP A 32 -13.20 15.98 -1.49
CA ASP A 32 -13.04 16.69 -0.22
C ASP A 32 -12.54 15.75 0.89
N LEU A 33 -13.13 14.56 1.00
CA LEU A 33 -12.72 13.54 1.98
C LEU A 33 -11.28 13.07 1.72
N THR A 34 -10.90 12.88 0.46
CA THR A 34 -9.54 12.44 0.08
C THR A 34 -8.50 13.48 0.46
N VAL A 35 -8.73 14.76 0.17
CA VAL A 35 -7.79 15.84 0.49
C VAL A 35 -7.68 16.02 2.00
N HIS A 36 -8.80 16.03 2.73
CA HIS A 36 -8.78 16.13 4.19
C HIS A 36 -8.13 14.92 4.87
N SER A 37 -8.37 13.71 4.37
CA SER A 37 -7.76 12.50 4.92
C SER A 37 -6.24 12.52 4.77
N LYS A 38 -5.73 12.99 3.62
CA LYS A 38 -4.28 13.14 3.37
C LYS A 38 -3.64 14.19 4.28
N GLU A 39 -4.29 15.34 4.45
CA GLU A 39 -3.73 16.44 5.25
C GLU A 39 -3.74 16.14 6.75
N THR A 40 -4.81 15.53 7.24
CA THR A 40 -4.98 15.25 8.69
C THR A 40 -4.40 13.90 9.12
N GLY A 41 -4.08 13.01 8.17
CA GLY A 41 -3.73 11.61 8.43
C GLY A 41 -4.87 10.77 9.01
N THR A 42 -6.07 11.33 9.15
CA THR A 42 -7.23 10.63 9.70
C THR A 42 -7.96 9.92 8.56
N PRO A 43 -8.26 8.61 8.67
CA PRO A 43 -8.99 7.89 7.63
C PRO A 43 -10.45 8.37 7.59
N LEU A 44 -10.85 8.96 6.46
CA LEU A 44 -12.23 9.41 6.19
C LEU A 44 -12.87 8.49 5.15
N THR A 45 -13.03 7.22 5.50
CA THR A 45 -13.57 6.18 4.61
C THR A 45 -14.69 5.40 5.28
N VAL A 46 -15.54 4.79 4.45
CA VAL A 46 -16.56 3.83 4.89
C VAL A 46 -16.11 2.45 4.44
N LYS A 47 -16.32 1.44 5.30
CA LYS A 47 -16.07 0.03 4.96
C LYS A 47 -17.39 -0.70 4.86
N GLU A 48 -17.60 -1.38 3.75
CA GLU A 48 -18.74 -2.24 3.52
C GLU A 48 -18.30 -3.70 3.60
N TYR A 49 -19.10 -4.55 4.24
CA TYR A 49 -18.82 -5.98 4.28
C TYR A 49 -19.16 -6.62 2.95
N LEU A 50 -18.33 -7.57 2.51
CA LEU A 50 -18.64 -8.38 1.35
C LEU A 50 -19.81 -9.32 1.67
N PRO A 51 -20.73 -9.56 0.71
CA PRO A 51 -21.83 -10.51 0.89
C PRO A 51 -21.32 -11.92 1.22
N GLU A 52 -20.22 -12.32 0.60
CA GLU A 52 -19.54 -13.58 0.87
C GLU A 52 -18.05 -13.30 1.10
N PRO A 53 -17.44 -13.85 2.17
CA PRO A 53 -16.01 -13.71 2.40
C PRO A 53 -15.23 -14.55 1.40
N PHE A 54 -14.05 -14.07 1.02
CA PHE A 54 -13.15 -14.83 0.15
C PHE A 54 -11.80 -15.08 0.82
N GLU A 55 -11.19 -16.21 0.47
CA GLU A 55 -9.90 -16.62 1.02
C GLU A 55 -8.76 -16.17 0.11
N ILE A 56 -7.84 -15.38 0.65
CA ILE A 56 -6.60 -15.01 -0.04
C ILE A 56 -5.47 -15.86 0.54
N THR A 57 -4.83 -16.64 -0.33
CA THR A 57 -3.62 -17.37 0.00
C THR A 57 -2.42 -16.67 -0.62
N GLU A 58 -1.53 -16.15 0.21
CA GLU A 58 -0.35 -15.39 -0.21
C GLU A 58 0.89 -15.82 0.59
N TRP A 59 2.06 -15.71 -0.04
CA TRP A 59 3.35 -15.75 0.62
C TRP A 59 3.57 -14.44 1.36
N LYS A 60 3.76 -14.54 2.69
CA LYS A 60 4.04 -13.41 3.55
C LYS A 60 5.46 -13.54 4.11
N VAL A 61 6.23 -12.46 3.97
CA VAL A 61 7.53 -12.33 4.63
C VAL A 61 7.36 -11.69 5.99
N SER A 62 8.02 -12.26 7.00
CA SER A 62 8.17 -11.68 8.33
C SER A 62 9.65 -11.53 8.65
N LEU A 63 10.05 -10.31 8.98
CA LEU A 63 11.42 -9.97 9.38
C LEU A 63 11.50 -9.80 10.90
N GLU A 64 12.50 -10.41 11.54
CA GLU A 64 12.75 -10.22 12.96
C GLU A 64 13.51 -8.90 13.18
N VAL A 65 12.76 -7.83 13.40
CA VAL A 65 13.27 -6.45 13.51
C VAL A 65 14.35 -6.32 14.59
N LYS A 66 14.27 -7.13 15.66
CA LYS A 66 15.25 -7.14 16.77
C LYS A 66 16.63 -7.63 16.33
N LEU A 67 16.71 -8.50 15.33
CA LEU A 67 17.98 -9.00 14.79
C LEU A 67 18.43 -8.19 13.57
N LEU A 68 17.47 -7.73 12.75
CA LEU A 68 17.74 -6.93 11.56
C LEU A 68 18.42 -5.60 11.89
N GLY A 69 17.91 -4.88 12.91
CA GLY A 69 18.42 -3.57 13.31
C GLY A 69 19.90 -3.58 13.73
N PRO A 70 20.32 -4.42 14.70
CA PRO A 70 21.71 -4.52 15.11
C PRO A 70 22.65 -4.99 13.99
N ARG A 71 22.19 -5.90 13.12
CA ARG A 71 23.03 -6.50 12.07
C ARG A 71 23.28 -5.54 10.91
N PHE A 72 22.26 -4.81 10.46
CA PHE A 72 22.34 -3.97 9.26
C PHE A 72 22.30 -2.46 9.54
N LYS A 73 22.08 -2.04 10.78
CA LYS A 73 22.14 -0.64 11.24
C LYS A 73 21.36 0.30 10.31
N GLY A 74 22.06 1.23 9.64
CA GLY A 74 21.47 2.22 8.73
C GLY A 74 20.83 1.62 7.48
N ASP A 75 21.20 0.40 7.10
CA ASP A 75 20.66 -0.28 5.92
C ASP A 75 19.40 -1.11 6.23
N ALA A 76 19.05 -1.32 7.51
CA ALA A 76 17.90 -2.12 7.91
C ALA A 76 16.58 -1.62 7.26
N LYS A 77 16.38 -0.29 7.20
CA LYS A 77 15.20 0.32 6.55
C LYS A 77 15.16 0.06 5.03
N LYS A 78 16.33 0.03 4.37
CA LYS A 78 16.42 -0.22 2.93
C LYS A 78 16.09 -1.67 2.60
N ILE A 79 16.58 -2.59 3.43
CA ILE A 79 16.30 -4.02 3.32
C ILE A 79 14.82 -4.29 3.58
N GLU A 80 14.23 -3.69 4.61
CA GLU A 80 12.81 -3.81 4.90
C GLU A 80 11.94 -3.33 3.72
N ALA A 81 12.29 -2.18 3.13
CA ALA A 81 11.59 -1.68 1.95
C ALA A 81 11.73 -2.62 0.74
N ALA A 82 12.93 -3.19 0.52
CA ALA A 82 13.18 -4.12 -0.57
C ALA A 82 12.37 -5.42 -0.41
N VAL A 83 12.37 -6.01 0.79
CA VAL A 83 11.61 -7.23 1.08
C VAL A 83 10.11 -7.01 0.92
N ARG A 84 9.58 -5.84 1.34
CA ARG A 84 8.17 -5.48 1.17
C ARG A 84 7.77 -5.25 -0.29
N ALA A 85 8.73 -4.98 -1.16
CA ALA A 85 8.50 -4.73 -2.59
C ALA A 85 8.57 -6.00 -3.45
N LEU A 86 8.91 -7.15 -2.86
CA LEU A 86 8.95 -8.44 -3.58
C LEU A 86 7.54 -8.91 -3.94
N ASP A 87 7.42 -9.51 -5.12
CA ASP A 87 6.17 -10.09 -5.62
C ASP A 87 5.96 -11.53 -5.15
N GLN A 88 4.77 -12.09 -5.39
CA GLN A 88 4.43 -13.43 -4.89
C GLN A 88 5.28 -14.55 -5.51
N GLU A 89 5.67 -14.41 -6.77
CA GLU A 89 6.48 -15.41 -7.49
C GLU A 89 7.92 -15.45 -6.96
N THR A 90 8.53 -14.27 -6.72
CA THR A 90 9.85 -14.19 -6.09
C THR A 90 9.81 -14.67 -4.64
N LEU A 91 8.73 -14.39 -3.90
CA LEU A 91 8.59 -14.91 -2.54
C LEU A 91 8.48 -16.43 -2.48
N GLU A 92 7.82 -17.06 -3.45
CA GLU A 92 7.73 -18.52 -3.53
C GLU A 92 9.11 -19.15 -3.78
N THR A 93 9.86 -18.62 -4.75
CA THR A 93 11.21 -19.11 -5.06
C THR A 93 12.17 -18.90 -3.89
N LEU A 94 12.15 -17.73 -3.27
CA LEU A 94 12.95 -17.44 -2.08
C LEU A 94 12.52 -18.27 -0.86
N ALA A 95 11.24 -18.64 -0.73
CA ALA A 95 10.81 -19.54 0.34
C ALA A 95 11.41 -20.94 0.19
N ALA A 96 11.47 -21.46 -1.05
CA ALA A 96 12.12 -22.73 -1.35
C ALA A 96 13.63 -22.67 -1.08
N GLU A 97 14.29 -21.59 -1.53
CA GLU A 97 15.73 -21.38 -1.28
C GLU A 97 16.06 -21.25 0.21
N LEU A 98 15.22 -20.55 0.98
CA LEU A 98 15.40 -20.39 2.42
C LEU A 98 15.28 -21.73 3.15
N ALA A 99 14.38 -22.61 2.70
CA ALA A 99 14.21 -23.94 3.28
C ALA A 99 15.41 -24.86 3.04
N GLU A 100 16.06 -24.75 1.87
CA GLU A 100 17.20 -25.59 1.51
C GLU A 100 18.54 -25.06 2.05
N LYS A 101 18.79 -23.75 1.91
CA LYS A 101 20.11 -23.14 2.16
C LYS A 101 20.19 -22.37 3.48
N ALA A 102 19.06 -22.17 4.17
CA ALA A 102 18.93 -21.31 5.36
C ALA A 102 19.39 -19.84 5.16
N LEU A 103 19.57 -19.44 3.90
CA LEU A 103 20.10 -18.15 3.46
C LEU A 103 19.44 -17.77 2.13
N ILE A 104 18.99 -16.52 2.03
CA ILE A 104 18.46 -15.94 0.79
C ILE A 104 19.19 -14.65 0.44
N SER A 105 19.31 -14.37 -0.85
CA SER A 105 19.86 -13.11 -1.36
C SER A 105 18.72 -12.22 -1.83
N VAL A 106 18.60 -11.03 -1.23
CA VAL A 106 17.59 -10.02 -1.61
C VAL A 106 18.30 -8.82 -2.21
N ALA A 107 17.89 -8.43 -3.41
CA ALA A 107 18.36 -7.20 -4.04
C ALA A 107 17.66 -5.98 -3.43
N THR A 108 18.43 -4.97 -3.04
CA THR A 108 17.94 -3.69 -2.55
C THR A 108 18.01 -2.64 -3.66
N ALA A 109 16.92 -1.89 -3.86
CA ALA A 109 16.87 -0.81 -4.85
C ALA A 109 17.86 0.34 -4.55
N GLN A 110 18.31 0.46 -3.29
CA GLN A 110 19.31 1.43 -2.85
C GLN A 110 20.62 0.74 -2.52
N ILE A 111 21.73 1.42 -2.79
CA ILE A 111 23.08 0.97 -2.45
C ILE A 111 23.21 0.91 -0.92
N LEU A 112 23.72 -0.21 -0.43
CA LEU A 112 24.00 -0.43 0.98
C LEU A 112 25.32 0.26 1.36
N THR A 113 25.56 0.45 2.65
CA THR A 113 26.76 1.14 3.15
C THR A 113 28.08 0.49 2.70
N GLY A 114 28.03 -0.78 2.27
CA GLY A 114 29.17 -1.53 1.71
C GLY A 114 29.34 -1.46 0.19
N GLY A 115 28.56 -0.65 -0.54
CA GLY A 115 28.63 -0.55 -2.01
C GLY A 115 27.95 -1.70 -2.78
N SER A 116 27.44 -2.71 -2.08
CA SER A 116 26.63 -3.79 -2.65
C SER A 116 25.16 -3.36 -2.81
N THR A 117 24.48 -3.93 -3.80
CA THR A 117 23.01 -3.84 -4.00
C THR A 117 22.29 -5.12 -3.56
N THR A 118 23.01 -6.08 -2.97
CA THR A 118 22.44 -7.34 -2.50
C THR A 118 22.77 -7.55 -1.02
N THR A 119 21.78 -8.06 -0.28
CA THR A 119 21.94 -8.51 1.11
C THR A 119 21.55 -9.95 1.28
N GLU A 120 22.34 -10.66 2.06
CA GLU A 120 22.01 -12.01 2.51
C GLU A 120 21.20 -11.97 3.81
N LEU A 121 20.05 -12.63 3.81
CA LEU A 121 19.21 -12.80 4.99
C LEU A 121 19.19 -14.28 5.39
N THR A 122 19.51 -14.55 6.65
CA THR A 122 19.43 -15.90 7.22
C THR A 122 18.00 -16.22 7.67
N ALA A 123 17.70 -17.51 7.82
CA ALA A 123 16.41 -17.99 8.33
C ALA A 123 16.04 -17.50 9.75
N GLU A 124 17.03 -17.00 10.52
CA GLU A 124 16.80 -16.37 11.82
C GLU A 124 16.23 -14.95 11.70
N ILE A 125 16.52 -14.25 10.60
CA ILE A 125 16.16 -12.84 10.39
C ILE A 125 14.95 -12.73 9.48
N CYS A 126 14.82 -13.63 8.51
CA CYS A 126 13.74 -13.64 7.53
C CYS A 126 13.01 -14.98 7.58
N SER A 127 11.68 -14.92 7.60
CA SER A 127 10.83 -16.09 7.45
C SER A 127 9.78 -15.81 6.37
N ILE A 128 9.62 -16.75 5.44
CA ILE A 128 8.63 -16.67 4.36
C ILE A 128 7.66 -17.83 4.54
N LYS A 129 6.37 -17.53 4.70
CA LYS A 129 5.34 -18.55 4.93
C LYS A 129 4.13 -18.29 4.06
N LYS A 130 3.52 -19.36 3.57
CA LYS A 130 2.22 -19.31 2.90
C LYS A 130 1.13 -19.17 3.96
N ILE A 131 0.38 -18.08 3.90
CA ILE A 131 -0.69 -17.76 4.85
C ILE A 131 -1.99 -17.62 4.08
N THR A 132 -3.04 -18.26 4.59
CA THR A 132 -4.41 -18.06 4.11
C THR A 132 -5.11 -17.13 5.10
N ARG A 133 -5.65 -16.02 4.59
CA ARG A 133 -6.50 -15.11 5.36
C ARG A 133 -7.89 -15.04 4.73
N VAL A 134 -8.90 -14.97 5.59
CA VAL A 134 -10.29 -14.74 5.20
C VAL A 134 -10.51 -13.23 5.20
N GLU A 135 -10.94 -12.68 4.07
CA GLU A 135 -11.14 -11.24 3.89
C GLU A 135 -12.64 -10.95 3.74
N ASN A 136 -13.20 -10.24 4.74
CA ASN A 136 -14.64 -9.95 4.83
C ASN A 136 -14.98 -8.53 4.37
N MET A 137 -13.97 -7.71 4.09
CA MET A 137 -14.10 -6.32 3.65
C MET A 137 -13.16 -6.11 2.46
N PRO A 138 -13.56 -5.35 1.43
CA PRO A 138 -12.63 -4.93 0.40
C PRO A 138 -11.59 -3.97 1.00
N MET A 139 -10.33 -4.10 0.56
CA MET A 139 -9.23 -3.19 0.94
C MET A 139 -9.43 -1.76 0.42
#